data_AF-A0A534T8Z8-F1
#
_entry.id   AF-A0A534T8Z8-F1
#
_cell.length_a   1.000
_cell.length_b   1.000
_cell.length_c   1.000
_cell.angle_alpha   90.00
_cell.angle_beta   90.00
_cell.angle_gamma   90.00
#
_symmetry.space_group_name_H-M   'P 1'
#
loop_
_entity.id
_entity.type
_entity.pdbx_description
1 polymer ?
#
loop_
_entity_poly.entity_id
_entity_poly.type
_entity_poly.pdbx_seq_one_letter_code
_entity_poly.pdbx_strand_id
1 'polypeptide(L)'
;MVRPMMKKAMRIDRQGAELGRAKTVAAFDRIAKELGPAGYLVGDRFTVADLTAAALLSPLVAPPEFPYPAPPMPEPVLEARSSLSAHPAFQWVLDTYRRHRGASAAVRA
;
A
#
# COMPACT_ATOMS: atom_id res chain seq x y z
N MET A 1 -3.66 21.47 22.62
CA MET A 1 -4.41 20.38 23.29
C MET A 1 -4.74 19.18 22.40
N VAL A 2 -5.00 19.36 21.10
CA VAL A 2 -5.48 18.27 20.22
C VAL A 2 -4.51 17.08 20.07
N ARG A 3 -3.21 17.33 19.85
CA ARG A 3 -2.19 16.30 19.60
C ARG A 3 -2.08 15.20 20.69
N PRO A 4 -1.92 15.52 21.99
CA PRO A 4 -1.85 14.49 23.03
C PRO A 4 -3.17 13.71 23.18
N MET A 5 -4.31 14.38 22.97
CA MET A 5 -5.62 13.75 23.00
C MET A 5 -5.78 12.73 21.85
N MET A 6 -5.36 13.10 20.63
CA MET A 6 -5.32 12.19 19.48
C MET A 6 -4.39 11.01 19.72
N LYS A 7 -3.18 11.24 20.23
CA LYS A 7 -2.24 10.14 20.53
C LYS A 7 -2.86 9.09 21.43
N LYS A 8 -3.56 9.52 22.48
CA LYS A 8 -4.25 8.61 23.40
C LYS A 8 -5.47 7.93 22.76
N ALA A 9 -6.37 8.71 22.16
CA ALA A 9 -7.62 8.20 21.59
C ALA A 9 -7.40 7.23 20.41
N MET A 10 -6.42 7.52 19.56
CA MET A 10 -6.08 6.71 18.38
C MET A 10 -4.98 5.68 18.65
N ARG A 11 -4.50 5.56 19.90
CA ARG A 11 -3.42 4.64 20.30
C ARG A 11 -2.17 4.77 19.42
N ILE A 12 -1.73 6.01 19.22
CA ILE A 12 -0.52 6.33 18.45
C ILE A 12 0.67 6.15 19.38
N ASP A 13 1.12 4.91 19.46
CA ASP A 13 2.24 4.47 20.28
C ASP A 13 3.13 3.48 19.51
N ARG A 14 4.25 3.09 20.13
CA ARG A 14 5.23 2.19 19.52
C ARG A 14 4.67 0.80 19.26
N GLN A 15 3.82 0.29 20.16
CA GLN A 15 3.27 -1.06 20.05
C GLN A 15 2.31 -1.14 18.86
N GLY A 16 1.44 -0.15 18.69
CA GLY A 16 0.55 -0.05 17.54
C GLY A 16 1.31 0.06 16.22
N ALA A 17 2.41 0.82 16.20
CA ALA A 17 3.28 0.93 15.02
C ALA A 17 3.93 -0.41 14.63
N GLU A 18 4.52 -1.14 15.59
CA GLU A 18 5.12 -2.45 15.31
C GLU A 18 4.08 -3.49 14.87
N LEU A 19 2.90 -3.49 15.49
CA LEU A 19 1.79 -4.35 15.05
C LEU A 19 1.36 -4.03 13.62
N GLY A 20 1.26 -2.74 13.29
CA GLY A 20 0.97 -2.28 11.92
C GLY A 20 2.03 -2.78 10.94
N ARG A 21 3.31 -2.63 11.26
CA ARG A 21 4.42 -3.12 10.43
C ARG A 21 4.33 -4.63 10.21
N ALA A 22 4.12 -5.42 11.26
CA ALA A 22 3.99 -6.87 11.15
C ALA A 22 2.80 -7.30 10.28
N LYS A 23 1.65 -6.63 10.42
CA LYS A 23 0.46 -6.88 9.58
C LYS A 23 0.72 -6.54 8.11
N THR A 24 1.43 -5.45 7.85
CA THR A 24 1.79 -5.05 6.49
C THR A 24 2.71 -6.08 5.84
N VAL A 25 3.74 -6.56 6.53
CA VAL A 25 4.62 -7.63 6.02
C VAL A 25 3.80 -8.90 5.72
N ALA A 26 2.97 -9.35 6.67
CA ALA A 26 2.12 -10.52 6.47
C ALA A 26 1.13 -10.35 5.30
N ALA A 27 0.65 -9.13 5.04
CA ALA A 27 -0.17 -8.83 3.87
C ALA A 27 0.63 -8.96 2.57
N PHE A 28 1.87 -8.46 2.51
CA PHE A 28 2.75 -8.67 1.35
C PHE A 28 2.98 -10.16 1.08
N ASP A 29 3.30 -10.94 2.11
CA ASP A 29 3.51 -12.39 2.01
C ASP A 29 2.24 -13.09 1.49
N ARG A 30 1.07 -12.69 2.01
CA ARG A 30 -0.22 -13.24 1.59
C ARG A 30 -0.49 -12.96 0.12
N ILE A 31 -0.27 -11.73 -0.35
CA ILE A 31 -0.44 -11.38 -1.77
C ILE A 31 0.48 -12.23 -2.64
N ALA A 32 1.77 -12.32 -2.29
CA ALA A 32 2.72 -13.14 -3.07
C ALA A 32 2.31 -14.62 -3.14
N LYS A 33 1.69 -15.15 -2.07
CA LYS A 33 1.19 -16.52 -2.01
C LYS A 33 -0.12 -16.74 -2.79
N GLU A 34 -1.02 -15.76 -2.77
CA GLU A 34 -2.37 -15.88 -3.33
C GLU A 34 -2.46 -15.47 -4.80
N LEU A 35 -1.42 -14.84 -5.36
CA LEU A 35 -1.39 -14.46 -6.76
C LEU A 35 -1.49 -15.69 -7.68
N GLY A 36 -2.52 -15.67 -8.53
CA GLY A 36 -2.68 -16.67 -9.58
C GLY A 36 -1.66 -16.52 -10.70
N PRO A 37 -1.56 -17.51 -11.61
CA PRO A 37 -0.60 -17.51 -12.71
C PRO A 37 -0.80 -16.35 -13.70
N ALA A 38 -2.02 -15.80 -13.78
CA ALA A 38 -2.33 -14.62 -14.60
C ALA A 38 -1.89 -13.29 -13.95
N GLY A 39 -1.40 -13.31 -12.70
CA GLY A 39 -0.99 -12.12 -11.96
C GLY A 39 -2.12 -11.36 -11.26
N TYR A 40 -3.27 -12.01 -11.07
CA TYR A 40 -4.43 -11.47 -10.34
C TYR A 40 -4.78 -12.37 -9.14
N LEU A 41 -5.41 -11.78 -8.13
CA LEU A 41 -5.79 -12.46 -6.89
C LEU A 41 -7.01 -13.39 -7.08
N VAL A 42 -7.90 -13.06 -8.02
CA VAL A 42 -9.12 -13.83 -8.29
C VAL A 42 -9.32 -14.00 -9.78
N GLY A 43 -9.32 -15.25 -10.26
CA GLY A 43 -9.50 -15.56 -11.68
C GLY A 43 -8.30 -15.12 -12.54
N ASP A 44 -8.59 -14.72 -13.77
CA ASP A 44 -7.61 -14.42 -14.82
C ASP A 44 -7.62 -12.96 -15.31
N ARG A 45 -8.38 -12.09 -14.64
CA ARG A 45 -8.50 -10.67 -14.96
C ARG A 45 -8.49 -9.79 -13.72
N PHE A 46 -8.26 -8.49 -13.91
CA PHE A 46 -8.34 -7.50 -12.85
C PHE A 46 -9.74 -7.44 -12.21
N THR A 47 -9.79 -7.46 -10.89
CA THR A 47 -11.02 -7.42 -10.11
C THR A 47 -10.96 -6.40 -8.97
N VAL A 48 -12.08 -6.28 -8.24
CA VAL A 48 -12.13 -5.51 -7.01
C VAL A 48 -11.15 -6.04 -5.94
N ALA A 49 -10.76 -7.32 -5.98
CA ALA A 49 -9.79 -7.87 -5.03
C ALA A 49 -8.41 -7.24 -5.25
N ASP A 50 -7.95 -7.20 -6.51
CA ASP A 50 -6.68 -6.59 -6.90
C ASP A 50 -6.66 -5.10 -6.59
N LEU A 51 -7.73 -4.39 -6.99
CA LEU A 51 -7.92 -2.98 -6.67
C LEU A 51 -7.80 -2.72 -5.17
N THR A 52 -8.51 -3.50 -4.36
CA THR A 52 -8.58 -3.31 -2.90
C THR A 52 -7.21 -3.53 -2.27
N ALA A 53 -6.55 -4.64 -2.60
CA ALA A 53 -5.24 -4.96 -2.06
C ALA A 53 -4.18 -3.92 -2.46
N ALA A 54 -4.11 -3.55 -3.74
CA ALA A 54 -3.17 -2.54 -4.21
C ALA A 54 -3.45 -1.16 -3.58
N ALA A 55 -4.72 -0.76 -3.44
CA ALA A 55 -5.11 0.50 -2.81
C ALA A 55 -4.74 0.57 -1.33
N LEU A 56 -4.92 -0.52 -0.57
CA LEU A 56 -4.56 -0.56 0.85
C LEU A 56 -3.05 -0.51 1.09
N LEU A 57 -2.25 -1.04 0.15
CA LEU A 57 -0.78 -1.03 0.23
C LEU A 57 -0.14 0.23 -0.36
N SER A 58 -0.88 1.01 -1.16
CA SER A 58 -0.34 2.17 -1.85
C SER A 58 0.25 3.26 -0.96
N PRO A 59 -0.22 3.52 0.28
CA PRO A 59 0.41 4.54 1.13
C PRO A 59 1.88 4.23 1.48
N LEU A 60 2.24 2.94 1.58
CA LEU A 60 3.63 2.53 1.81
C LEU A 60 4.41 2.41 0.50
N VAL A 61 3.80 1.83 -0.54
CA VAL A 61 4.47 1.63 -1.84
C VAL A 61 4.75 2.96 -2.54
N ALA A 62 3.81 3.89 -2.44
CA ALA A 62 3.74 5.17 -3.15
C ALA A 62 3.94 5.02 -4.67
N PRO A 63 2.98 4.41 -5.39
CA PRO A 63 3.03 4.31 -6.86
C PRO A 63 3.02 5.69 -7.53
N PRO A 64 3.76 5.89 -8.63
CA PRO A 64 3.78 7.16 -9.37
C PRO A 64 2.40 7.61 -9.89
N GLU A 65 1.49 6.68 -10.15
CA GLU A 65 0.13 6.94 -10.65
C GLU A 65 -0.85 7.35 -9.54
N PHE A 66 -0.39 7.41 -8.29
CA PHE A 66 -1.21 7.92 -7.18
C PHE A 66 -1.56 9.40 -7.45
N PRO A 67 -2.85 9.79 -7.40
CA PRO A 67 -3.32 11.06 -7.99
C PRO A 67 -2.98 12.31 -7.17
N TYR A 68 -2.34 12.15 -6.01
CA TYR A 68 -2.03 13.24 -5.10
C TYR A 68 -0.52 13.31 -4.87
N PRO A 69 0.05 14.52 -4.67
CA PRO A 69 1.42 14.64 -4.21
C PRO A 69 1.61 13.83 -2.92
N ALA A 70 2.62 12.96 -2.91
CA ALA A 70 2.96 12.23 -1.70
C ALA A 70 3.51 13.23 -0.67
N PRO A 71 2.99 13.25 0.57
CA PRO A 71 3.62 14.02 1.63
C PRO A 71 5.03 13.45 1.90
N PRO A 72 5.97 14.25 2.43
CA PRO A 72 7.28 13.74 2.81
C PRO A 72 7.13 12.58 3.80
N MET A 73 7.71 11.44 3.46
CA MET A 73 7.69 10.26 4.32
C MET A 73 8.69 10.45 5.48
N PRO A 74 8.29 10.19 6.74
CA PRO A 74 9.23 10.14 7.85
C PRO A 74 10.27 9.02 7.65
N GLU A 75 11.48 9.21 8.18
CA GLU A 75 12.60 8.27 8.04
C GLU A 75 12.22 6.80 8.36
N PRO A 76 11.51 6.48 9.46
CA PRO A 76 11.14 5.09 9.75
C PRO A 76 10.21 4.46 8.69
N VAL A 77 9.43 5.29 7.99
CA VAL A 77 8.56 4.84 6.88
C VAL A 77 9.40 4.60 5.63
N LEU A 78 10.40 5.44 5.36
CA LEU A 78 11.34 5.25 4.25
C LEU A 78 12.17 3.98 4.43
N GLU A 79 12.65 3.69 5.64
CA GLU A 79 13.35 2.45 5.98
C GLU A 79 12.44 1.23 5.76
N ALA A 80 11.20 1.28 6.27
CA ALA A 80 10.23 0.20 6.07
C ALA A 80 9.88 -0.01 4.59
N ARG A 81 9.71 1.07 3.83
CA ARG A 81 9.48 1.01 2.38
C ARG A 81 10.66 0.38 1.65
N SER A 82 11.88 0.81 1.99
CA SER A 82 13.11 0.35 1.34
C SER A 82 13.34 -1.14 1.59
N SER A 83 13.13 -1.60 2.84
CA SER A 83 13.28 -3.02 3.19
C SER A 83 12.28 -3.95 2.49
N LEU A 84 11.13 -3.43 2.04
CA LEU A 84 10.11 -4.19 1.31
C LEU A 84 10.15 -4.00 -0.21
N SER A 85 10.98 -3.10 -0.73
CA SER A 85 11.00 -2.74 -2.15
C SER A 85 11.30 -3.91 -3.09
N ALA A 86 12.11 -4.88 -2.65
CA ALA A 86 12.42 -6.10 -3.41
C ALA A 86 11.35 -7.21 -3.28
N HIS A 87 10.34 -7.02 -2.43
CA HIS A 87 9.30 -8.03 -2.23
C HIS A 87 8.43 -8.18 -3.49
N PRO A 88 8.10 -9.41 -3.95
CA PRO A 88 7.31 -9.61 -5.17
C PRO A 88 5.97 -8.86 -5.16
N ALA A 89 5.27 -8.89 -4.03
CA ALA A 89 4.03 -8.16 -3.87
C ALA A 89 4.20 -6.61 -3.90
N PHE A 90 5.37 -6.06 -3.56
CA PHE A 90 5.65 -4.62 -3.74
C PHE A 90 5.68 -4.26 -5.22
N GLN A 91 6.39 -5.08 -6.01
CA GLN A 91 6.45 -4.93 -7.47
C GLN A 91 5.07 -5.13 -8.12
N TRP A 92 4.30 -6.10 -7.63
CA TRP A 92 2.92 -6.33 -8.07
C TRP A 92 2.02 -5.11 -7.80
N VAL A 93 2.15 -4.40 -6.66
CA VAL A 93 1.36 -3.18 -6.41
C VAL A 93 1.72 -2.08 -7.41
N LEU A 94 3.02 -1.82 -7.63
CA LEU A 94 3.48 -0.84 -8.61
C LEU A 94 2.91 -1.14 -10.00
N ASP A 95 3.00 -2.41 -10.40
CA ASP A 95 2.55 -2.87 -11.69
C ASP A 95 1.01 -2.86 -11.84
N THR A 96 0.27 -3.18 -10.77
CA THR A 96 -1.20 -3.08 -10.74
C THR A 96 -1.65 -1.63 -10.96
N TYR A 97 -1.00 -0.67 -10.29
CA TYR A 97 -1.26 0.76 -10.52
C TYR A 97 -0.92 1.14 -11.96
N ARG A 98 0.27 0.82 -12.45
CA ARG A 98 0.70 1.12 -13.82
C ARG A 98 -0.27 0.61 -14.89
N ARG A 99 -0.82 -0.60 -14.72
CA ARG A 99 -1.73 -1.22 -15.69
C ARG A 99 -3.17 -0.71 -15.60
N HIS A 100 -3.67 -0.47 -14.39
CA HIS A 100 -5.11 -0.29 -14.14
C HIS A 100 -5.49 1.08 -13.61
N ARG A 101 -4.53 1.92 -13.21
CA ARG A 101 -4.79 3.31 -12.84
C ARG A 101 -4.78 4.19 -14.08
N GLY A 102 -5.95 4.39 -14.67
CA GLY A 102 -6.15 5.40 -15.71
C GLY A 102 -6.15 6.83 -15.15
N ALA A 103 -6.12 7.81 -16.06
CA ALA A 103 -6.32 9.22 -15.70
C ALA A 103 -7.68 9.41 -15.03
N SER A 104 -7.73 10.05 -13.86
CA SER A 104 -9.00 10.33 -13.20
C SER A 104 -9.82 11.28 -14.07
N ALA A 105 -11.10 10.96 -14.28
CA ALA A 105 -12.01 11.84 -15.01
C ALA A 105 -12.18 13.21 -14.32
N ALA A 106 -12.00 13.25 -12.99
CA ALA A 106 -12.06 14.48 -12.21
C ALA A 106 -10.87 15.44 -12.44
N VAL A 107 -9.78 14.96 -13.05
CA VAL A 107 -8.58 15.76 -13.37
C VAL A 107 -8.26 15.81 -14.86
N ARG A 108 -9.08 15.16 -15.70
CA ARG A 108 -9.00 15.31 -17.15
C ARG A 108 -9.63 16.67 -17.51
N ALA A 109 -8.80 17.57 -18.03
CA ALA A 109 -9.23 18.83 -18.63
C ALA A 109 -10.10 18.59 -19.87
#